data_AF-A0A8T1V9D0-F1
#
_entry.id   AF-A0A8T1V9D0-F1
#
_cell.length_a   1.000
_cell.length_b   1.000
_cell.length_c   1.000
_cell.angle_alpha   90.00
_cell.angle_beta   90.00
_cell.angle_gamma   90.00
#
_symmetry.space_group_name_H-M   'P 1'
#
loop_
_entity.id
_entity.type
_entity.pdbx_description
1 polymer ?
#
loop_
_entity_poly.entity_id
_entity_poly.type
_entity_poly.pdbx_seq_one_letter_code
_entity_poly.pdbx_strand_id
1 'polypeptide(L)'
;MLLRRLQSLRGPVRRWVSTRSGGSGVAEPRQYVSLYNYVELEESELPKLRRRLLGDWKALSVSGRIYLSPEGINGQLVLPQSNVTALAASFPQIFTSTNMFYGQLLPPLEEKSTVGRQPFSKLTVRKLKHRNETDDSDTLVLDVRNFYEHEIGRFDGATRIMVDTFRDTFDALDEILEKHEKEHDGQKPREVMMYCTGGIRCEKVGAYLTQYKGISNVQKLHGGIVNYMRFLKEQRQAASFFAKSSHASQITAVNQDGLDYLSSLSTRAARQPFDFIFVDANKRKYRAYYDFILQHQLLHPSGLLVFDNTLFRGRVAAYAGGAASNKERIARGLAEFNSYVAQDTRTSQVVVPLWDGLTLVRLKQEHWK
;
A
#
# COMPACT_ATOMS: atom_id res chain seq x y z
N MET A 1 -11.47 0.60 -31.14
CA MET A 1 -12.08 -0.17 -32.24
C MET A 1 -12.59 -1.49 -31.65
N LEU A 2 -13.92 -1.68 -31.70
CA LEU A 2 -14.77 -2.83 -31.33
C LEU A 2 -14.55 -3.62 -30.01
N LEU A 3 -15.38 -3.26 -29.02
CA LEU A 3 -16.03 -4.16 -28.08
C LEU A 3 -16.57 -5.43 -28.79
N ARG A 4 -16.06 -6.62 -28.44
CA ARG A 4 -16.69 -7.90 -28.81
C ARG A 4 -17.22 -8.64 -27.59
N ARG A 5 -18.45 -9.15 -27.76
CA ARG A 5 -19.34 -9.79 -26.79
C ARG A 5 -18.69 -10.95 -26.02
N LEU A 6 -18.64 -10.85 -24.70
CA LEU A 6 -18.54 -12.03 -23.81
C LEU A 6 -19.96 -12.57 -23.58
N GLN A 7 -20.30 -13.67 -24.26
CA GLN A 7 -21.52 -14.44 -23.98
C GLN A 7 -21.43 -15.02 -22.56
N SER A 8 -22.39 -14.68 -21.69
CA SER A 8 -22.52 -15.35 -20.40
C SER A 8 -23.12 -16.74 -20.61
N LEU A 9 -22.33 -17.79 -20.46
CA LEU A 9 -22.86 -19.14 -20.29
C LEU A 9 -23.42 -19.24 -18.85
N ARG A 10 -24.71 -18.91 -18.70
CA ARG A 10 -25.48 -19.20 -17.48
C ARG A 10 -25.74 -20.70 -17.41
N GLY A 11 -24.82 -21.44 -16.79
CA GLY A 11 -25.06 -22.80 -16.30
C GLY A 11 -25.16 -22.82 -14.78
N PRO A 12 -25.96 -23.70 -14.17
CA PRO A 12 -26.06 -23.81 -12.71
C PRO A 12 -24.68 -24.12 -12.10
N VAL A 13 -24.29 -23.33 -11.10
CA VAL A 13 -23.05 -23.50 -10.34
C VAL A 13 -23.12 -24.82 -9.56
N ARG A 14 -22.51 -25.88 -10.08
CA ARG A 14 -22.29 -27.11 -9.30
C ARG A 14 -21.25 -26.82 -8.21
N ARG A 15 -21.71 -26.72 -6.95
CA ARG A 15 -20.85 -26.78 -5.76
C ARG A 15 -20.21 -28.16 -5.70
N TRP A 16 -18.90 -28.23 -5.96
CA TRP A 16 -18.11 -29.41 -5.67
C TRP A 16 -17.68 -29.35 -4.20
N VAL A 17 -18.39 -30.07 -3.34
CA VAL A 17 -17.90 -30.43 -2.01
C VAL A 17 -16.98 -31.62 -2.21
N SER A 18 -15.67 -31.40 -2.12
CA SER A 18 -14.68 -32.49 -2.13
C SER A 18 -14.68 -33.17 -0.77
N THR A 19 -15.21 -34.39 -0.71
CA THR A 19 -14.94 -35.32 0.39
C THR A 19 -13.59 -36.00 0.16
N ARG A 20 -12.61 -35.77 1.05
CA ARG A 20 -11.46 -36.67 1.22
C ARG A 20 -11.11 -36.85 2.70
N SER A 21 -11.36 -38.09 3.12
CA SER A 21 -10.66 -38.95 4.10
C SER A 21 -9.54 -38.36 4.97
N GLY A 22 -9.77 -38.44 6.29
CA GLY A 22 -8.90 -39.13 7.25
C GLY A 22 -7.41 -38.78 7.24
N GLY A 23 -7.05 -37.76 8.02
CA GLY A 23 -5.67 -37.51 8.44
C GLY A 23 -5.68 -36.64 9.69
N SER A 24 -5.06 -37.13 10.76
CA SER A 24 -4.89 -36.48 12.07
C SER A 24 -3.93 -35.28 12.03
N GLY A 25 -4.14 -34.36 11.10
CA GLY A 25 -3.39 -33.12 10.98
C GLY A 25 -4.06 -32.02 11.80
N VAL A 26 -3.29 -31.31 12.61
CA VAL A 26 -3.73 -30.05 13.24
C VAL A 26 -4.31 -29.17 12.16
N ALA A 27 -5.56 -28.75 12.34
CA ALA A 27 -6.27 -27.95 11.35
C ALA A 27 -5.48 -26.64 11.12
N GLU A 28 -5.03 -26.41 9.88
CA GLU A 28 -4.16 -25.27 9.55
C GLU A 28 -4.98 -24.01 9.20
N PRO A 29 -4.57 -22.80 9.67
CA PRO A 29 -5.13 -21.54 9.21
C PRO A 29 -5.05 -21.39 7.69
N ARG A 30 -6.03 -20.68 7.10
CA ARG A 30 -6.05 -20.41 5.66
C ARG A 30 -5.89 -18.92 5.37
N GLN A 31 -5.06 -18.58 4.40
CA GLN A 31 -4.83 -17.21 3.98
C GLN A 31 -5.78 -16.82 2.86
N TYR A 32 -6.53 -15.72 3.01
CA TYR A 32 -7.17 -15.06 1.87
C TYR A 32 -6.14 -14.25 1.08
N VAL A 33 -6.10 -14.44 -0.23
CA VAL A 33 -5.20 -13.74 -1.16
C VAL A 33 -6.03 -13.11 -2.26
N SER A 34 -5.91 -11.79 -2.43
CA SER A 34 -6.32 -11.10 -3.66
C SER A 34 -5.08 -10.91 -4.53
N LEU A 35 -5.14 -11.25 -5.80
CA LEU A 35 -4.02 -11.07 -6.73
C LEU A 35 -4.49 -10.42 -8.02
N TYR A 36 -3.66 -9.54 -8.57
CA TYR A 36 -3.81 -9.08 -9.95
C TYR A 36 -2.45 -8.73 -10.53
N ASN A 37 -2.26 -9.01 -11.82
CA ASN A 37 -1.13 -8.50 -12.58
C ASN A 37 -1.53 -8.23 -14.02
N TYR A 38 -1.14 -7.06 -14.54
CA TYR A 38 -1.22 -6.74 -15.96
C TYR A 38 0.05 -7.23 -16.62
N VAL A 39 -0.07 -8.32 -17.35
CA VAL A 39 1.00 -8.97 -18.10
C VAL A 39 0.38 -9.47 -19.38
N GLU A 40 1.02 -9.21 -20.51
CA GLU A 40 0.51 -9.66 -21.80
C GLU A 40 0.54 -11.18 -21.85
N LEU A 41 -0.63 -11.78 -22.12
CA LEU A 41 -0.82 -13.21 -22.23
C LEU A 41 -1.35 -13.51 -23.63
N GLU A 42 -0.69 -14.45 -24.31
CA GLU A 42 -1.11 -14.92 -25.62
C GLU A 42 -2.51 -15.55 -25.56
N GLU A 43 -3.46 -15.01 -26.33
CA GLU A 43 -4.87 -15.42 -26.31
C GLU A 43 -5.02 -16.92 -26.65
N SER A 44 -4.22 -17.41 -27.59
CA SER A 44 -4.18 -18.81 -28.02
C SER A 44 -3.71 -19.77 -26.92
N GLU A 45 -2.90 -19.29 -25.97
CA GLU A 45 -2.34 -20.09 -24.88
C GLU A 45 -3.18 -20.05 -23.59
N LEU A 46 -4.15 -19.13 -23.47
CA LEU A 46 -5.01 -19.00 -22.29
C LEU A 46 -5.70 -20.32 -21.87
N PRO A 47 -6.25 -21.16 -22.79
CA PRO A 47 -6.85 -22.44 -22.39
C PRO A 47 -5.85 -23.41 -21.76
N LYS A 48 -4.61 -23.44 -22.25
CA LYS A 48 -3.53 -24.30 -21.70
C LYS A 48 -3.08 -23.76 -20.35
N LEU A 49 -2.86 -22.45 -20.26
CA LEU A 49 -2.49 -21.78 -19.01
C LEU A 49 -3.55 -22.01 -17.91
N ARG A 50 -4.84 -21.88 -18.24
CA ARG A 50 -5.94 -22.19 -17.32
C ARG A 50 -5.86 -23.60 -16.77
N ARG A 51 -5.61 -24.61 -17.61
CA ARG A 51 -5.47 -26.01 -17.18
C ARG A 51 -4.28 -26.20 -16.25
N ARG A 52 -3.14 -25.58 -16.57
CA ARG A 52 -1.93 -25.64 -15.76
C ARG A 52 -2.15 -25.02 -14.38
N LEU A 53 -2.67 -23.80 -14.33
CA LEU A 53 -3.05 -23.12 -13.09
C LEU A 53 -4.01 -23.97 -12.24
N LEU A 54 -5.06 -24.53 -12.85
CA LEU A 54 -6.02 -25.36 -12.12
C LEU A 54 -5.39 -26.63 -11.56
N GLY A 55 -4.49 -27.28 -12.31
CA GLY A 55 -3.77 -28.48 -11.85
C GLY A 55 -2.81 -28.16 -10.70
N ASP A 56 -1.90 -27.22 -10.92
CA ASP A 56 -0.86 -26.85 -9.97
C ASP A 56 -1.46 -26.30 -8.67
N TRP A 57 -2.49 -25.45 -8.77
CA TRP A 57 -3.09 -24.82 -7.59
C TRP A 57 -4.06 -25.74 -6.86
N LYS A 58 -4.61 -26.75 -7.52
CA LYS A 58 -5.33 -27.83 -6.84
C LYS A 58 -4.41 -28.60 -5.91
N ALA A 59 -3.16 -28.86 -6.32
CA ALA A 59 -2.16 -29.49 -5.45
C ALA A 59 -1.83 -28.62 -4.22
N LEU A 60 -1.90 -27.30 -4.35
CA LEU A 60 -1.73 -26.33 -3.26
C LEU A 60 -2.98 -26.13 -2.40
N SER A 61 -4.07 -26.87 -2.65
CA SER A 61 -5.36 -26.72 -1.95
C SER A 61 -5.95 -25.29 -2.05
N VAL A 62 -5.73 -24.63 -3.18
CA VAL A 62 -6.31 -23.33 -3.50
C VAL A 62 -7.79 -23.48 -3.80
N SER A 63 -8.60 -22.62 -3.20
CA SER A 63 -10.03 -22.45 -3.48
C SER A 63 -10.30 -20.99 -3.81
N GLY A 64 -11.04 -20.70 -4.87
CA GLY A 64 -11.28 -19.31 -5.25
C GLY A 64 -11.73 -19.13 -6.68
N ARG A 65 -11.64 -17.89 -7.15
CA ARG A 65 -11.94 -17.50 -8.53
C ARG A 65 -10.72 -16.85 -9.16
N ILE A 66 -10.46 -17.20 -10.41
CA ILE A 66 -9.38 -16.67 -11.22
C ILE A 66 -9.98 -16.27 -12.55
N TYR A 67 -9.62 -15.09 -13.00
CA TYR A 67 -9.94 -14.54 -14.30
C TYR A 67 -8.63 -14.39 -15.07
N LEU A 68 -8.63 -14.89 -16.30
CA LEU A 68 -7.53 -14.75 -17.24
C LEU A 68 -8.06 -14.03 -18.47
N SER A 69 -7.24 -13.14 -19.00
CA SER A 69 -7.49 -12.40 -20.23
C SER A 69 -6.15 -12.12 -20.90
N PRO A 70 -6.12 -11.71 -22.18
CA PRO A 70 -4.87 -11.33 -22.83
C PRO A 70 -4.13 -10.19 -22.10
N GLU A 71 -4.86 -9.35 -21.35
CA GLU A 71 -4.27 -8.29 -20.52
C GLU A 71 -3.69 -8.76 -19.17
N GLY A 72 -3.88 -10.03 -18.78
CA GLY A 72 -3.27 -10.58 -17.57
C GLY A 72 -4.19 -11.45 -16.72
N ILE A 73 -3.99 -11.38 -15.39
CA ILE A 73 -4.62 -12.26 -14.40
C ILE A 73 -5.22 -11.46 -13.24
N ASN A 74 -6.35 -11.94 -12.71
CA ASN A 74 -6.99 -11.44 -11.50
C ASN A 74 -7.56 -12.62 -10.70
N GLY A 75 -7.45 -12.61 -9.38
CA GLY A 75 -8.01 -13.68 -8.56
C GLY A 75 -8.31 -13.29 -7.12
N GLN A 76 -9.29 -13.99 -6.54
CA GLN A 76 -9.56 -14.03 -5.11
C GLN A 76 -9.51 -15.47 -4.66
N LEU A 77 -8.51 -15.79 -3.85
CA LEU A 77 -8.12 -17.13 -3.47
C LEU A 77 -8.10 -17.30 -1.95
N VAL A 78 -8.27 -18.54 -1.51
CA VAL A 78 -8.05 -19.00 -0.14
C VAL A 78 -7.26 -20.30 -0.21
N LEU A 79 -6.18 -20.39 0.55
CA LEU A 79 -5.30 -21.57 0.59
C LEU A 79 -4.68 -21.73 1.98
N PRO A 80 -4.17 -22.92 2.35
CA PRO A 80 -3.40 -23.09 3.58
C PRO A 80 -2.26 -22.07 3.67
N GLN A 81 -2.03 -21.50 4.86
CA GLN A 81 -1.05 -20.43 5.03
C GLN A 81 0.37 -20.85 4.62
N SER A 82 0.76 -22.10 4.90
CA SER A 82 2.03 -22.73 4.52
C SER A 82 2.27 -22.75 3.00
N ASN A 83 1.20 -22.80 2.20
CA ASN A 83 1.29 -22.88 0.73
C ASN A 83 1.40 -21.53 0.03
N VAL A 84 1.34 -20.42 0.76
CA VAL A 84 1.38 -19.06 0.19
C VAL A 84 2.67 -18.80 -0.59
N THR A 85 3.82 -19.21 -0.05
CA THR A 85 5.12 -19.05 -0.72
C THR A 85 5.20 -19.87 -2.00
N ALA A 86 4.67 -21.10 -1.97
CA ALA A 86 4.61 -21.97 -3.15
C ALA A 86 3.68 -21.38 -4.24
N LEU A 87 2.53 -20.81 -3.85
CA LEU A 87 1.66 -20.09 -4.78
C LEU A 87 2.43 -18.92 -5.45
N ALA A 88 3.12 -18.09 -4.67
CA ALA A 88 3.88 -16.95 -5.17
C ALA A 88 5.01 -17.32 -6.14
N ALA A 89 5.55 -18.55 -6.02
CA ALA A 89 6.61 -19.08 -6.87
C ALA A 89 6.09 -19.90 -8.07
N SER A 90 4.78 -20.15 -8.18
CA SER A 90 4.23 -21.10 -9.15
C SER A 90 4.27 -20.61 -10.61
N PHE A 91 4.13 -19.30 -10.85
CA PHE A 91 4.17 -18.70 -12.19
C PHE A 91 4.89 -17.35 -12.15
N PRO A 92 6.21 -17.31 -11.88
CA PRO A 92 6.98 -16.07 -11.64
C PRO A 92 6.97 -15.10 -12.84
N GLN A 93 6.77 -15.63 -14.05
CA GLN A 93 6.63 -14.85 -15.28
C GLN A 93 5.25 -14.16 -15.41
N ILE A 94 4.26 -14.59 -14.64
CA ILE A 94 2.89 -14.04 -14.66
C ILE A 94 2.63 -13.18 -13.43
N PHE A 95 3.07 -13.60 -12.25
CA PHE A 95 2.93 -12.84 -11.01
C PHE A 95 3.98 -13.28 -10.00
N THR A 96 4.26 -12.41 -9.03
CA THR A 96 5.09 -12.73 -7.87
C THR A 96 4.40 -12.30 -6.57
N SER A 97 5.09 -12.45 -5.45
CA SER A 97 4.60 -11.97 -4.14
C SER A 97 4.24 -10.47 -4.13
N THR A 98 4.81 -9.65 -5.02
CA THR A 98 4.48 -8.21 -5.13
C THR A 98 3.09 -7.94 -5.69
N ASN A 99 2.51 -8.92 -6.40
CA ASN A 99 1.17 -8.84 -6.98
C ASN A 99 0.09 -9.41 -6.07
N MET A 100 0.47 -9.90 -4.89
CA MET A 100 -0.40 -10.60 -3.95
C MET A 100 -0.70 -9.72 -2.73
N PHE A 101 -1.99 -9.51 -2.46
CA PHE A 101 -2.48 -8.76 -1.31
C PHE A 101 -3.15 -9.72 -0.33
N TYR A 102 -2.58 -9.77 0.87
CA TYR A 102 -3.00 -10.69 1.93
C TYR A 102 -4.13 -10.07 2.75
N GLY A 103 -5.31 -10.70 2.71
CA GLY A 103 -6.42 -10.33 3.57
C GLY A 103 -6.44 -11.10 4.88
N GLN A 104 -7.64 -11.31 5.41
CA GLN A 104 -7.82 -11.97 6.71
C GLN A 104 -7.27 -13.40 6.69
N LEU A 105 -6.54 -13.73 7.76
CA LEU A 105 -6.20 -15.11 8.08
C LEU A 105 -7.47 -15.76 8.66
N LEU A 106 -7.96 -16.78 7.97
CA LEU A 106 -9.15 -17.52 8.34
C LEU A 106 -8.76 -18.67 9.28
N PRO A 107 -9.59 -18.97 10.28
CA PRO A 107 -9.37 -20.14 11.10
C PRO A 107 -9.42 -21.41 10.23
N PRO A 108 -8.89 -22.52 10.74
CA PRO A 108 -9.03 -23.80 10.07
C PRO A 108 -10.50 -24.12 9.82
N LEU A 109 -10.80 -24.78 8.69
CA LEU A 109 -12.16 -25.21 8.40
C LEU A 109 -12.51 -26.35 9.38
N GLU A 110 -13.28 -26.05 10.41
CA GLU A 110 -13.94 -27.11 11.19
C GLU A 110 -15.07 -27.73 10.35
N GLU A 111 -15.13 -29.05 10.33
CA GLU A 111 -16.25 -29.79 9.74
C GLU A 111 -17.54 -29.41 10.49
N LYS A 112 -18.42 -28.67 9.80
CA LYS A 112 -19.73 -28.15 10.23
C LYS A 112 -19.69 -26.81 10.97
N SER A 113 -19.59 -25.73 10.19
CA SER A 113 -20.32 -24.50 10.53
C SER A 113 -21.47 -24.31 9.54
N THR A 114 -22.69 -24.43 10.04
CA THR A 114 -23.87 -23.83 9.42
C THR A 114 -23.57 -22.36 9.15
N VAL A 115 -23.71 -21.92 7.90
CA VAL A 115 -23.52 -20.52 7.47
C VAL A 115 -24.58 -19.65 8.14
N GLY A 116 -24.30 -19.25 9.38
CA GLY A 116 -25.11 -18.34 10.18
C GLY A 116 -24.41 -16.99 10.28
N ARG A 117 -25.04 -15.98 9.68
CA ARG A 117 -24.72 -14.54 9.69
C ARG A 117 -23.40 -14.14 9.00
N GLN A 118 -23.55 -13.24 8.02
CA GLN A 118 -22.46 -12.55 7.34
C GLN A 118 -21.56 -11.85 8.37
N PRO A 119 -20.23 -12.05 8.36
CA PRO A 119 -19.33 -11.44 9.35
C PRO A 119 -18.99 -9.99 9.02
N PHE A 120 -19.64 -9.36 8.04
CA PHE A 120 -19.42 -7.96 7.73
C PHE A 120 -20.24 -7.09 8.69
N SER A 121 -19.77 -6.98 9.94
CA SER A 121 -20.10 -5.81 10.76
C SER A 121 -19.78 -4.56 9.94
N LYS A 122 -20.72 -3.60 9.90
CA LYS A 122 -20.59 -2.32 9.19
C LYS A 122 -19.19 -1.74 9.42
N LEU A 123 -18.34 -1.77 8.40
CA LEU A 123 -16.94 -1.38 8.49
C LEU A 123 -16.86 0.10 8.18
N THR A 124 -16.97 0.94 9.20
CA THR A 124 -16.63 2.36 9.09
C THR A 124 -15.11 2.47 9.08
N VAL A 125 -14.53 2.63 7.89
CA VAL A 125 -13.09 2.81 7.74
C VAL A 125 -12.79 4.30 7.94
N ARG A 126 -12.30 4.67 9.12
CA ARG A 126 -12.04 6.07 9.49
C ARG A 126 -10.86 6.67 8.71
N LYS A 127 -11.11 7.87 8.19
CA LYS A 127 -10.22 8.90 7.56
C LYS A 127 -8.98 8.40 6.81
N LEU A 128 -8.95 8.68 5.51
CA LEU A 128 -7.74 9.18 4.85
C LEU A 128 -7.26 10.41 5.63
N LYS A 129 -6.19 10.30 6.42
CA LYS A 129 -5.70 11.41 7.26
C LYS A 129 -4.51 12.10 6.58
N HIS A 130 -4.86 13.14 5.82
CA HIS A 130 -4.22 14.47 5.80
C HIS A 130 -5.06 15.36 4.87
N ARG A 131 -6.23 15.80 5.33
CA ARG A 131 -6.89 16.98 4.75
C ARG A 131 -6.58 18.13 5.70
N ASN A 132 -5.85 19.13 5.21
CA ASN A 132 -5.92 20.46 5.81
C ASN A 132 -7.38 20.90 5.64
N GLU A 133 -8.04 21.29 6.73
CA GLU A 133 -9.47 21.65 6.79
C GLU A 133 -9.80 22.96 6.05
N THR A 134 -8.92 23.43 5.17
CA THR A 134 -8.99 24.77 4.57
C THR A 134 -9.21 24.79 3.06
N ASP A 135 -9.28 23.64 2.37
CA ASP A 135 -9.56 23.63 0.92
C ASP A 135 -10.28 22.34 0.48
N ASP A 136 -11.57 22.23 0.81
CA ASP A 136 -12.39 21.02 0.56
C ASP A 136 -12.84 20.91 -0.92
N SER A 137 -12.56 21.93 -1.74
CA SER A 137 -13.00 22.07 -3.14
C SER A 137 -12.09 21.44 -4.21
N ASP A 138 -10.87 21.03 -3.87
CA ASP A 138 -9.86 20.63 -4.87
C ASP A 138 -9.67 19.11 -5.03
N THR A 139 -10.16 18.32 -4.07
CA THR A 139 -9.85 16.88 -3.98
C THR A 139 -11.10 16.02 -4.00
N LEU A 140 -11.25 15.17 -5.02
CA LEU A 140 -12.34 14.22 -5.16
C LEU A 140 -11.91 12.82 -4.67
N VAL A 141 -12.60 12.29 -3.66
CA VAL A 141 -12.36 10.92 -3.15
C VAL A 141 -13.40 9.97 -3.74
N LEU A 142 -12.97 8.95 -4.49
CA LEU A 142 -13.85 8.01 -5.19
C LEU A 142 -13.84 6.61 -4.56
N ASP A 143 -15.03 6.11 -4.23
CA ASP A 143 -15.27 4.68 -4.01
C ASP A 143 -15.64 4.02 -5.34
N VAL A 144 -14.67 3.32 -5.94
CA VAL A 144 -14.82 2.65 -7.26
C VAL A 144 -15.43 1.25 -7.11
N ARG A 145 -16.15 1.02 -6.01
CA ARG A 145 -16.84 -0.24 -5.77
C ARG A 145 -18.28 -0.18 -6.26
N ASN A 146 -18.92 -1.35 -6.33
CA ASN A 146 -20.34 -1.41 -6.64
C ASN A 146 -21.15 -0.86 -5.46
N PHE A 147 -22.37 -0.41 -5.73
CA PHE A 147 -23.20 0.29 -4.73
C PHE A 147 -23.38 -0.51 -3.42
N TYR A 148 -23.55 -1.83 -3.51
CA TYR A 148 -23.77 -2.70 -2.35
C TYR A 148 -22.52 -2.84 -1.45
N GLU A 149 -21.30 -2.77 -2.03
CA GLU A 149 -20.06 -2.83 -1.25
C GLU A 149 -19.87 -1.56 -0.42
N HIS A 150 -20.34 -0.43 -0.95
CA HIS A 150 -20.29 0.87 -0.30
C HIS A 150 -21.27 0.98 0.88
N GLU A 151 -22.46 0.41 0.75
CA GLU A 151 -23.47 0.40 1.83
C GLU A 151 -23.02 -0.41 3.07
N ILE A 152 -22.24 -1.47 2.86
CA ILE A 152 -21.66 -2.26 3.96
C ILE A 152 -20.66 -1.41 4.78
N GLY A 153 -19.93 -0.50 4.14
CA GLY A 153 -18.91 0.30 4.78
C GLY A 153 -18.05 1.03 3.76
N ARG A 154 -17.56 2.22 4.13
CA ARG A 154 -16.84 3.14 3.24
C ARG A 154 -15.84 4.01 4.02
N PHE A 155 -14.93 4.64 3.29
CA PHE A 155 -14.15 5.75 3.84
C PHE A 155 -15.03 7.00 3.94
N ASP A 156 -14.90 7.75 5.03
CA ASP A 156 -15.59 9.02 5.23
C ASP A 156 -15.20 10.02 4.12
N GLY A 157 -16.18 10.77 3.61
CA GLY A 157 -15.99 11.75 2.54
C GLY A 157 -15.84 11.17 1.13
N ALA A 158 -15.96 9.85 0.95
CA ALA A 158 -15.87 9.23 -0.37
C ALA A 158 -17.18 9.40 -1.18
N THR A 159 -17.06 10.00 -2.36
CA THR A 159 -18.08 10.01 -3.41
C THR A 159 -18.23 8.60 -3.97
N ARG A 160 -19.46 8.10 -3.98
CA ARG A 160 -19.82 6.79 -4.52
C ARG A 160 -20.08 6.85 -6.01
N ILE A 161 -19.59 5.85 -6.75
CA ILE A 161 -20.04 5.57 -8.11
C ILE A 161 -21.27 4.63 -8.05
N MET A 162 -22.42 5.12 -8.47
CA MET A 162 -23.73 4.42 -8.37
C MET A 162 -23.90 3.36 -9.46
N VAL A 163 -23.19 2.25 -9.35
CA VAL A 163 -23.22 1.19 -10.38
C VAL A 163 -23.39 -0.21 -9.81
N ASP A 164 -24.12 -1.03 -10.56
CA ASP A 164 -24.28 -2.47 -10.33
C ASP A 164 -23.10 -3.26 -10.91
N THR A 165 -22.59 -2.81 -12.07
CA THR A 165 -21.47 -3.45 -12.75
C THR A 165 -20.34 -2.46 -13.03
N PHE A 166 -19.11 -2.98 -13.06
CA PHE A 166 -17.93 -2.15 -13.30
C PHE A 166 -17.89 -1.54 -14.71
N ARG A 167 -18.62 -2.10 -15.69
CA ARG A 167 -18.66 -1.54 -17.04
C ARG A 167 -19.35 -0.18 -17.07
N ASP A 168 -20.36 -0.03 -16.23
CA ASP A 168 -21.18 1.19 -16.14
C ASP A 168 -20.47 2.29 -15.33
N THR A 169 -19.29 1.98 -14.75
CA THR A 169 -18.50 2.92 -13.94
C THR A 169 -18.08 4.16 -14.72
N PHE A 170 -17.79 4.04 -16.01
CA PHE A 170 -17.25 5.16 -16.79
C PHE A 170 -18.31 6.23 -17.06
N ASP A 171 -19.53 5.82 -17.42
CA ASP A 171 -20.64 6.76 -17.65
C ASP A 171 -21.01 7.48 -16.34
N ALA A 172 -21.12 6.74 -15.23
CA ALA A 172 -21.40 7.32 -13.92
C ALA A 172 -20.26 8.22 -13.41
N LEU A 173 -19.02 7.93 -13.78
CA LEU A 173 -17.86 8.76 -13.44
C LEU A 173 -17.87 10.08 -14.21
N ASP A 174 -18.30 10.06 -15.47
CA ASP A 174 -18.46 11.25 -16.29
C ASP A 174 -19.47 12.21 -15.67
N GLU A 175 -20.63 11.69 -15.25
CA GLU A 175 -21.65 12.46 -14.54
C GLU A 175 -21.12 13.08 -13.23
N ILE A 176 -20.30 12.34 -12.48
CA ILE A 176 -19.68 12.85 -11.24
C ILE A 176 -18.71 13.99 -11.54
N LEU A 177 -17.89 13.86 -12.58
CA LEU A 177 -16.94 14.89 -12.98
C LEU A 177 -17.64 16.14 -13.51
N GLU A 178 -18.67 15.98 -14.35
CA GLU A 178 -19.48 17.11 -14.83
C GLU A 178 -20.17 17.85 -13.70
N LYS A 179 -20.70 17.11 -12.71
CA LYS A 179 -21.30 17.71 -11.52
C LYS A 179 -20.26 18.49 -10.72
N HIS A 180 -19.09 17.90 -10.50
CA HIS A 180 -17.99 18.58 -9.82
C HIS A 180 -17.60 19.87 -10.55
N GLU A 181 -17.40 19.82 -11.87
CA GLU A 181 -17.05 21.00 -12.67
C GLU A 181 -18.11 22.10 -12.56
N LYS A 182 -19.40 21.75 -12.59
CA LYS A 182 -20.50 22.72 -12.40
C LYS A 182 -20.51 23.36 -11.02
N GLU A 183 -20.17 22.59 -9.99
CA GLU A 183 -20.12 23.07 -8.60
C GLU A 183 -18.85 23.91 -8.30
N HIS A 184 -17.86 23.90 -9.20
CA HIS A 184 -16.55 24.52 -9.01
C HIS A 184 -16.16 25.43 -10.18
N ASP A 185 -17.10 26.25 -10.66
CA ASP A 185 -16.87 27.28 -11.69
C ASP A 185 -16.20 26.76 -12.98
N GLY A 186 -16.57 25.56 -13.40
CA GLY A 186 -16.03 24.89 -14.60
C GLY A 186 -14.66 24.23 -14.39
N GLN A 187 -14.17 24.15 -13.15
CA GLN A 187 -12.87 23.57 -12.85
C GLN A 187 -12.97 22.06 -12.54
N LYS A 188 -12.06 21.31 -13.16
CA LYS A 188 -11.83 19.90 -12.85
C LYS A 188 -11.24 19.75 -11.44
N PRO A 189 -11.48 18.60 -10.77
CA PRO A 189 -10.79 18.30 -9.53
C PRO A 189 -9.28 18.32 -9.75
N ARG A 190 -8.55 19.05 -8.88
CA ARG A 190 -7.09 19.11 -8.94
C ARG A 190 -6.45 17.80 -8.53
N GLU A 191 -7.09 17.08 -7.61
CA GLU A 191 -6.67 15.75 -7.17
C GLU A 191 -7.86 14.79 -7.15
N VAL A 192 -7.62 13.56 -7.64
CA VAL A 192 -8.57 12.46 -7.45
C VAL A 192 -7.90 11.36 -6.66
N MET A 193 -8.41 11.06 -5.46
CA MET A 193 -8.01 9.92 -4.67
C MET A 193 -9.05 8.81 -4.85
N MET A 194 -8.64 7.56 -5.01
CA MET A 194 -9.60 6.47 -5.19
C MET A 194 -9.22 5.18 -4.49
N TYR A 195 -10.22 4.38 -4.18
CA TYR A 195 -10.02 3.04 -3.65
C TYR A 195 -11.05 2.05 -4.19
N CYS A 196 -10.69 0.78 -4.11
CA CYS A 196 -11.61 -0.34 -4.27
C CYS A 196 -11.16 -1.48 -3.36
N THR A 197 -11.78 -2.65 -3.49
CA THR A 197 -11.53 -3.79 -2.60
C THR A 197 -10.08 -4.26 -2.64
N GLY A 198 -9.52 -4.46 -3.85
CA GLY A 198 -8.18 -5.05 -4.04
C GLY A 198 -7.31 -4.33 -5.07
N GLY A 199 -7.59 -3.07 -5.40
CA GLY A 199 -6.78 -2.22 -6.28
C GLY A 199 -7.12 -2.27 -7.79
N ILE A 200 -7.49 -3.43 -8.34
CA ILE A 200 -7.61 -3.61 -9.80
C ILE A 200 -8.56 -2.63 -10.52
N ARG A 201 -9.72 -2.28 -9.93
CA ARG A 201 -10.67 -1.32 -10.53
C ARG A 201 -10.07 0.09 -10.61
N CYS A 202 -9.30 0.48 -9.59
CA CYS A 202 -8.62 1.77 -9.54
C CYS A 202 -7.52 1.91 -10.60
N GLU A 203 -6.93 0.79 -11.06
CA GLU A 203 -5.98 0.83 -12.17
C GLU A 203 -6.65 1.30 -13.47
N LYS A 204 -7.80 0.70 -13.79
CA LYS A 204 -8.58 1.05 -15.00
C LYS A 204 -9.18 2.45 -14.89
N VAL A 205 -9.78 2.80 -13.75
CA VAL A 205 -10.33 4.15 -13.55
C VAL A 205 -9.24 5.21 -13.53
N GLY A 206 -8.10 4.95 -12.90
CA GLY A 206 -6.96 5.88 -12.93
C GLY A 206 -6.45 6.13 -14.34
N ALA A 207 -6.28 5.08 -15.15
CA ALA A 207 -5.91 5.22 -16.56
C ALA A 207 -6.97 6.03 -17.33
N TYR A 208 -8.26 5.78 -17.08
CA TYR A 208 -9.33 6.54 -17.72
C TYR A 208 -9.30 8.04 -17.39
N LEU A 209 -9.18 8.39 -16.10
CA LEU A 209 -9.12 9.78 -15.63
C LEU A 209 -7.92 10.53 -16.19
N THR A 210 -6.76 9.88 -16.22
CA THR A 210 -5.52 10.47 -16.73
C THR A 210 -5.52 10.62 -18.26
N GLN A 211 -5.91 9.57 -18.98
CA GLN A 211 -5.79 9.51 -20.44
C GLN A 211 -6.95 10.18 -21.19
N TYR A 212 -8.17 10.09 -20.65
CA TYR A 212 -9.37 10.58 -21.35
C TYR A 212 -9.97 11.82 -20.71
N LYS A 213 -9.81 12.02 -19.40
CA LYS A 213 -10.33 13.20 -18.69
C LYS A 213 -9.29 14.27 -18.42
N GLY A 214 -8.01 13.97 -18.63
CA GLY A 214 -6.92 14.93 -18.49
C GLY A 214 -6.65 15.35 -17.04
N ILE A 215 -7.05 14.54 -16.06
CA ILE A 215 -6.75 14.78 -14.64
C ILE A 215 -5.36 14.19 -14.35
N SER A 216 -4.40 15.04 -14.03
CA SER A 216 -2.99 14.65 -13.90
C SER A 216 -2.64 14.09 -12.52
N ASN A 217 -3.25 14.60 -11.44
CA ASN A 217 -3.00 14.11 -10.09
C ASN A 217 -4.05 13.08 -9.65
N VAL A 218 -3.79 11.82 -9.97
CA VAL A 218 -4.65 10.69 -9.61
C VAL A 218 -3.93 9.74 -8.67
N GLN A 219 -4.42 9.64 -7.44
CA GLN A 219 -3.89 8.79 -6.38
C GLN A 219 -4.81 7.59 -6.15
N LYS A 220 -4.22 6.43 -5.88
CA LYS A 220 -4.98 5.19 -5.61
C LYS A 220 -4.47 4.52 -4.35
N LEU A 221 -5.41 3.95 -3.58
CA LEU A 221 -5.07 3.13 -2.42
C LEU A 221 -4.41 1.83 -2.90
N HIS A 222 -3.09 1.73 -2.72
CA HIS A 222 -2.31 0.59 -3.18
C HIS A 222 -2.74 -0.71 -2.51
N GLY A 223 -3.16 -1.69 -3.32
CA GLY A 223 -3.74 -2.95 -2.84
C GLY A 223 -5.17 -2.85 -2.29
N GLY A 224 -5.80 -1.68 -2.41
CA GLY A 224 -7.16 -1.42 -1.97
C GLY A 224 -7.39 -1.56 -0.47
N ILE A 225 -8.67 -1.69 -0.10
CA ILE A 225 -9.11 -1.84 1.29
C ILE A 225 -8.46 -3.07 1.96
N VAL A 226 -8.26 -4.17 1.22
CA VAL A 226 -7.65 -5.40 1.76
C VAL A 226 -6.26 -5.11 2.34
N ASN A 227 -5.42 -4.41 1.58
CA ASN A 227 -4.07 -4.07 2.03
C ASN A 227 -4.10 -3.03 3.17
N TYR A 228 -5.01 -2.06 3.10
CA TYR A 228 -5.19 -1.07 4.17
C TYR A 228 -5.61 -1.69 5.50
N MET A 229 -6.52 -2.67 5.49
CA MET A 229 -6.94 -3.39 6.69
C MET A 229 -5.78 -4.17 7.32
N ARG A 230 -4.90 -4.75 6.50
CA ARG A 230 -3.68 -5.40 6.97
C ARG A 230 -2.76 -4.38 7.65
N PHE A 231 -2.51 -3.24 7.01
CA PHE A 231 -1.73 -2.15 7.61
C PHE A 231 -2.29 -1.73 8.98
N LEU A 232 -3.61 -1.53 9.09
CA LEU A 232 -4.24 -1.20 10.38
C LEU A 232 -4.06 -2.29 11.44
N LYS A 233 -4.12 -3.57 11.05
CA LYS A 233 -3.90 -4.70 11.96
C LYS A 233 -2.45 -4.72 12.47
N GLU A 234 -1.48 -4.54 11.59
CA GLU A 234 -0.05 -4.46 11.94
C GLU A 234 0.20 -3.29 12.91
N GLN A 235 -0.42 -2.12 12.66
CA GLN A 235 -0.33 -0.97 13.58
C GLN A 235 -0.94 -1.26 14.97
N ARG A 236 -2.10 -1.91 15.02
CA ARG A 236 -2.71 -2.32 16.32
C ARG A 236 -1.84 -3.34 17.04
N GLN A 237 -1.21 -4.25 16.31
CA GLN A 237 -0.30 -5.24 16.88
C GLN A 237 0.95 -4.56 17.47
N ALA A 238 1.56 -3.61 16.74
CA ALA A 238 2.67 -2.81 17.26
C ALA A 238 2.28 -2.05 18.54
N ALA A 239 1.12 -1.37 18.53
CA ALA A 239 0.60 -0.69 19.72
C ALA A 239 0.42 -1.64 20.92
N SER A 240 -0.03 -2.88 20.68
CA SER A 240 -0.16 -3.88 21.74
C SER A 240 1.18 -4.30 22.35
N PHE A 241 2.27 -4.27 21.58
CA PHE A 241 3.61 -4.51 22.10
C PHE A 241 4.14 -3.32 22.90
N PHE A 242 3.92 -2.09 22.42
CA PHE A 242 4.28 -0.89 23.17
C PHE A 242 3.58 -0.84 24.53
N ALA A 243 2.29 -1.18 24.58
CA ALA A 243 1.53 -1.24 25.83
C ALA A 243 2.04 -2.29 26.83
N LYS A 244 2.70 -3.35 26.36
CA LYS A 244 3.30 -4.39 27.21
C LYS A 244 4.72 -4.06 27.67
N SER A 245 5.34 -3.01 27.12
CA SER A 245 6.67 -2.58 27.52
C SER A 245 6.65 -2.03 28.94
N SER A 246 7.69 -2.29 29.72
CA SER A 246 7.91 -1.63 31.02
C SER A 246 8.09 -0.11 30.90
N HIS A 247 8.33 0.38 29.68
CA HIS A 247 8.53 1.80 29.36
C HIS A 247 7.32 2.40 28.62
N ALA A 248 6.15 1.75 28.67
CA ALA A 248 4.97 2.16 27.91
C ALA A 248 4.59 3.64 28.11
N SER A 249 4.76 4.18 29.32
CA SER A 249 4.47 5.60 29.63
C SER A 249 5.41 6.59 28.94
N GLN A 250 6.56 6.13 28.44
CA GLN A 250 7.55 6.95 27.72
C GLN A 250 7.37 6.86 26.20
N ILE A 251 6.52 5.96 25.70
CA ILE A 251 6.34 5.71 24.27
C ILE A 251 5.11 6.44 23.77
N THR A 252 5.31 7.46 22.93
CA THR A 252 4.23 8.10 22.17
C THR A 252 4.30 7.63 20.73
N ALA A 253 3.42 6.69 20.35
CA ALA A 253 3.30 6.22 18.98
C ALA A 253 2.42 7.18 18.16
N VAL A 254 2.94 7.67 17.04
CA VAL A 254 2.22 8.58 16.14
C VAL A 254 2.05 7.91 14.78
N ASN A 255 0.81 7.87 14.30
CA ASN A 255 0.46 7.30 12.99
C ASN A 255 0.18 8.43 11.99
N GLN A 256 1.25 9.02 11.45
CA GLN A 256 1.24 10.17 10.55
C GLN A 256 2.49 10.15 9.66
N ASP A 257 2.54 10.90 8.54
CA ASP A 257 3.80 11.15 7.86
C ASP A 257 4.76 11.88 8.81
N GLY A 258 6.02 11.46 8.82
CA GLY A 258 7.00 11.97 9.78
C GLY A 258 7.28 13.46 9.59
N LEU A 259 7.35 13.97 8.34
CA LEU A 259 7.58 15.41 8.10
C LEU A 259 6.38 16.25 8.51
N ASP A 260 5.17 15.76 8.26
CA ASP A 260 3.94 16.45 8.68
C ASP A 260 3.82 16.50 10.21
N TYR A 261 4.21 15.41 10.88
CA TYR A 261 4.27 15.39 12.35
C TYR A 261 5.34 16.35 12.89
N LEU A 262 6.55 16.35 12.33
CA LEU A 262 7.59 17.31 12.71
C LEU A 262 7.15 18.76 12.49
N SER A 263 6.38 19.02 11.43
CA SER A 263 5.76 20.33 11.17
C SER A 263 4.72 20.72 12.21
N SER A 264 3.93 19.76 12.69
CA SER A 264 3.01 20.00 13.82
C SER A 264 3.75 20.23 15.14
N LEU A 265 4.96 19.66 15.28
CA LEU A 265 5.81 19.84 16.45
C LEU A 265 6.57 21.15 16.43
N SER A 266 7.05 21.67 15.30
CA SER A 266 7.87 22.89 15.30
C SER A 266 7.18 24.11 15.93
N THR A 267 5.84 24.15 15.90
CA THR A 267 5.04 25.16 16.63
C THR A 267 5.07 25.02 18.16
N ARG A 268 5.38 23.83 18.69
CA ARG A 268 5.40 23.48 20.14
C ARG A 268 6.79 23.14 20.69
N ALA A 269 7.64 22.52 19.87
CA ALA A 269 8.97 21.99 20.18
C ALA A 269 10.04 23.08 20.29
N ALA A 270 9.74 24.31 19.87
CA ALA A 270 10.55 25.49 20.20
C ALA A 270 10.70 25.71 21.72
N ARG A 271 10.04 24.92 22.58
CA ARG A 271 10.24 24.93 24.04
C ARG A 271 11.19 23.86 24.57
N GLN A 272 11.35 22.71 23.91
CA GLN A 272 12.27 21.64 24.34
C GLN A 272 12.73 20.82 23.12
N PRO A 273 13.98 21.02 22.65
CA PRO A 273 14.53 20.24 21.54
C PRO A 273 14.88 18.80 22.00
N PHE A 274 15.05 17.90 21.05
CA PHE A 274 15.36 16.49 21.31
C PHE A 274 16.87 16.28 21.50
N ASP A 275 17.26 15.52 22.52
CA ASP A 275 18.67 15.13 22.75
C ASP A 275 19.16 14.08 21.74
N PHE A 276 18.25 13.26 21.23
CA PHE A 276 18.55 12.19 20.29
C PHE A 276 17.43 12.03 19.26
N ILE A 277 17.78 12.00 17.99
CA ILE A 277 16.85 11.76 16.88
C ILE A 277 17.41 10.63 16.02
N PHE A 278 16.65 9.55 15.88
CA PHE A 278 16.98 8.43 15.00
C PHE A 278 16.03 8.38 13.82
N VAL A 279 16.56 8.49 12.61
CA VAL A 279 15.81 8.50 11.35
C VAL A 279 16.06 7.18 10.63
N ASP A 280 15.10 6.27 10.75
CA ASP A 280 14.93 5.13 9.85
C ASP A 280 13.57 5.25 9.14
N ALA A 281 13.60 5.95 8.01
CA ALA A 281 12.39 6.33 7.28
C ALA A 281 12.58 6.13 5.77
N ASN A 282 11.68 6.74 4.98
CA ASN A 282 11.82 6.79 3.54
C ASN A 282 13.12 7.53 3.17
N LYS A 283 14.12 6.77 2.69
CA LYS A 283 15.45 7.27 2.31
C LYS A 283 15.41 8.44 1.30
N ARG A 284 14.36 8.53 0.47
CA ARG A 284 14.17 9.64 -0.48
C ARG A 284 13.86 10.97 0.19
N LYS A 285 13.35 10.95 1.43
CA LYS A 285 13.02 12.14 2.23
C LYS A 285 14.11 12.48 3.25
N TYR A 286 15.24 11.77 3.29
CA TYR A 286 16.29 11.98 4.31
C TYR A 286 16.82 13.41 4.34
N ARG A 287 17.10 13.99 3.18
CA ARG A 287 17.49 15.40 3.09
C ARG A 287 16.42 16.33 3.65
N ALA A 288 15.15 16.09 3.33
CA ALA A 288 14.05 16.90 3.86
C ALA A 288 13.94 16.79 5.39
N TYR A 289 14.13 15.60 5.97
CA TYR A 289 14.19 15.44 7.43
C TYR A 289 15.36 16.20 8.04
N TYR A 290 16.55 16.04 7.47
CA TYR A 290 17.76 16.72 7.91
C TYR A 290 17.59 18.24 7.92
N ASP A 291 17.17 18.80 6.78
CA ASP A 291 16.96 20.24 6.62
C ASP A 291 15.90 20.74 7.60
N PHE A 292 14.77 20.04 7.72
CA PHE A 292 13.68 20.41 8.62
C PHE A 292 14.12 20.42 10.09
N ILE A 293 14.79 19.36 10.55
CA ILE A 293 15.27 19.23 11.93
C ILE A 293 16.21 20.38 12.31
N LEU A 294 17.16 20.72 11.43
CA LEU A 294 18.12 21.77 11.71
C LEU A 294 17.52 23.18 11.57
N GLN A 295 16.67 23.42 10.56
CA GLN A 295 16.03 24.72 10.36
C GLN A 295 15.08 25.09 11.50
N HIS A 296 14.36 24.11 12.05
CA HIS A 296 13.41 24.30 13.14
C HIS A 296 14.01 24.02 14.53
N GLN A 297 15.34 23.87 14.63
CA GLN A 297 16.06 23.67 15.89
C GLN A 297 15.48 22.53 16.74
N LEU A 298 15.07 21.44 16.10
CA LEU A 298 14.48 20.30 16.79
C LEU A 298 15.52 19.44 17.48
N LEU A 299 16.80 19.56 17.12
CA LEU A 299 17.90 18.87 17.77
C LEU A 299 18.54 19.78 18.83
N HIS A 300 18.69 19.28 20.05
CA HIS A 300 19.38 20.00 21.11
C HIS A 300 20.84 20.26 20.68
N PRO A 301 21.47 21.40 21.04
CA PRO A 301 22.83 21.71 20.57
C PRO A 301 23.87 20.64 20.89
N SER A 302 23.77 19.98 22.05
CA SER A 302 24.63 18.85 22.42
C SER A 302 24.16 17.48 21.91
N GLY A 303 22.99 17.44 21.27
CA GLY A 303 22.30 16.21 20.87
C GLY A 303 22.95 15.47 19.70
N LEU A 304 22.36 14.33 19.36
CA LEU A 304 22.83 13.44 18.31
C LEU A 304 21.69 13.08 17.34
N LEU A 305 21.91 13.35 16.06
CA LEU A 305 21.03 12.96 14.96
C LEU A 305 21.67 11.78 14.21
N VAL A 306 20.88 10.73 13.98
CA VAL A 306 21.35 9.49 13.35
C VAL A 306 20.46 9.14 12.18
N PHE A 307 21.06 8.85 11.02
CA PHE A 307 20.36 8.30 9.86
C PHE A 307 20.80 6.86 9.62
N ASP A 308 19.81 5.95 9.53
CA ASP A 308 20.08 4.53 9.31
C ASP A 308 20.11 4.14 7.83
N ASN A 309 20.86 3.08 7.54
CA ASN A 309 21.13 2.43 6.27
C ASN A 309 21.70 3.35 5.17
N THR A 310 22.63 4.24 5.54
CA THR A 310 23.18 5.24 4.61
C THR A 310 24.19 4.67 3.61
N LEU A 311 24.66 3.43 3.77
CA LEU A 311 25.48 2.71 2.77
C LEU A 311 24.67 1.78 1.87
N PHE A 312 23.44 1.43 2.29
CA PHE A 312 22.45 0.68 1.51
C PHE A 312 22.99 -0.58 0.81
N ARG A 313 23.60 -1.45 1.60
CA ARG A 313 24.23 -2.73 1.24
C ARG A 313 25.34 -2.55 0.21
N GLY A 314 26.10 -1.47 0.37
CA GLY A 314 27.15 -1.06 -0.56
C GLY A 314 26.63 -0.51 -1.89
N ARG A 315 25.31 -0.38 -2.10
CA ARG A 315 24.75 0.11 -3.37
C ARG A 315 25.08 1.57 -3.63
N VAL A 316 25.34 2.36 -2.59
CA VAL A 316 25.81 3.74 -2.74
C VAL A 316 27.20 3.76 -3.40
N ALA A 317 28.12 2.92 -2.94
CA ALA A 317 29.44 2.79 -3.55
C ALA A 317 29.36 2.17 -4.96
N ALA A 318 28.51 1.15 -5.15
CA ALA A 318 28.31 0.53 -6.46
C ALA A 318 27.75 1.53 -7.49
N TYR A 319 26.81 2.39 -7.08
CA TYR A 319 26.29 3.47 -7.91
C TYR A 319 27.39 4.47 -8.29
N ALA A 320 28.23 4.88 -7.33
CA ALA A 320 29.37 5.76 -7.61
C ALA A 320 30.39 5.13 -8.59
N GLY A 321 30.50 3.80 -8.59
CA GLY A 321 31.29 3.02 -9.55
C GLY A 321 30.61 2.74 -10.90
N GLY A 322 29.42 3.30 -11.15
CA GLY A 322 28.69 3.15 -12.42
C GLY A 322 27.88 1.85 -12.57
N ALA A 323 27.67 1.09 -11.48
CA ALA A 323 26.91 -0.16 -11.56
C ALA A 323 25.39 0.08 -11.64
N ALA A 324 24.76 -0.52 -12.66
CA ALA A 324 23.31 -0.47 -12.84
C ALA A 324 22.58 -1.33 -11.79
N SER A 325 21.46 -0.83 -11.26
CA SER A 325 20.68 -1.51 -10.21
C SER A 325 19.20 -1.14 -10.29
N ASN A 326 18.31 -2.11 -10.08
CA ASN A 326 16.86 -1.84 -9.97
C ASN A 326 16.49 -0.93 -8.78
N LYS A 327 17.42 -0.68 -7.84
CA LYS A 327 17.28 0.26 -6.73
C LYS A 327 18.17 1.50 -6.87
N GLU A 328 18.68 1.77 -8.07
CA GLU A 328 19.58 2.89 -8.35
C GLU A 328 19.01 4.23 -7.89
N ARG A 329 17.71 4.49 -8.09
CA ARG A 329 17.09 5.73 -7.63
C ARG A 329 17.23 5.98 -6.12
N ILE A 330 17.19 4.91 -5.31
CA ILE A 330 17.39 5.03 -3.85
C ILE A 330 18.88 5.21 -3.54
N ALA A 331 19.75 4.44 -4.19
CA ALA A 331 21.20 4.54 -4.03
C ALA A 331 21.71 5.94 -4.37
N ARG A 332 21.24 6.52 -5.50
CA ARG A 332 21.52 7.90 -5.90
C ARG A 332 21.05 8.90 -4.85
N GLY A 333 19.81 8.80 -4.38
CA GLY A 333 19.28 9.71 -3.36
C GLY A 333 20.08 9.67 -2.05
N LEU A 334 20.58 8.49 -1.66
CA LEU A 334 21.46 8.35 -0.50
C LEU A 334 22.88 8.88 -0.77
N ALA A 335 23.43 8.71 -1.98
CA ALA A 335 24.71 9.28 -2.37
C ALA A 335 24.68 10.82 -2.34
N GLU A 336 23.60 11.41 -2.86
CA GLU A 336 23.34 12.84 -2.83
C GLU A 336 23.19 13.33 -1.38
N PHE A 337 22.42 12.61 -0.56
CA PHE A 337 22.25 12.93 0.87
C PHE A 337 23.58 12.86 1.63
N ASN A 338 24.36 11.80 1.47
CA ASN A 338 25.65 11.63 2.15
C ASN A 338 26.62 12.74 1.74
N SER A 339 26.69 13.08 0.45
CA SER A 339 27.50 14.19 -0.05
C SER A 339 27.05 15.53 0.53
N TYR A 340 25.74 15.75 0.61
CA TYR A 340 25.16 16.97 1.17
C TYR A 340 25.51 17.15 2.66
N VAL A 341 25.30 16.11 3.48
CA VAL A 341 25.64 16.15 4.91
C VAL A 341 27.16 16.26 5.12
N ALA A 342 27.97 15.61 4.28
CA ALA A 342 29.42 15.71 4.36
C ALA A 342 29.96 17.13 4.12
N GLN A 343 29.23 17.96 3.36
CA GLN A 343 29.60 19.33 3.02
C GLN A 343 28.96 20.38 3.95
N ASP A 344 28.05 19.99 4.84
CA ASP A 344 27.39 20.93 5.75
C ASP A 344 28.37 21.40 6.83
N THR A 345 28.72 22.69 6.80
CA THR A 345 29.69 23.27 7.71
C THR A 345 29.16 23.43 9.13
N ARG A 346 27.84 23.39 9.32
CA ARG A 346 27.18 23.56 10.62
C ARG A 346 27.33 22.35 11.53
N THR A 347 27.62 21.19 10.95
CA THR A 347 27.63 19.90 11.65
C THR A 347 29.00 19.23 11.64
N SER A 348 29.21 18.36 12.61
CA SER A 348 30.22 17.30 12.56
C SER A 348 29.52 15.98 12.27
N GLN A 349 30.01 15.26 11.28
CA GLN A 349 29.39 14.05 10.77
C GLN A 349 30.41 12.92 10.64
N VAL A 350 29.96 11.70 10.93
CA VAL A 350 30.73 10.48 10.67
C VAL A 350 29.81 9.41 10.13
N VAL A 351 30.23 8.72 9.08
CA VAL A 351 29.56 7.51 8.61
C VAL A 351 30.25 6.32 9.27
N VAL A 352 29.52 5.59 10.09
CA VAL A 352 30.00 4.39 10.76
C VAL A 352 29.54 3.17 9.95
N PRO A 353 30.45 2.29 9.50
CA PRO A 353 30.11 1.09 8.74
C PRO A 353 29.57 -0.04 9.64
N LEU A 354 28.67 0.29 10.56
CA LEU A 354 27.91 -0.69 11.32
C LEU A 354 26.68 -1.11 10.49
N TRP A 355 26.50 -2.42 10.30
CA TRP A 355 25.44 -2.99 9.48
C TRP A 355 25.36 -2.36 8.09
N ASP A 356 24.29 -1.59 7.84
CA ASP A 356 24.00 -1.01 6.53
C ASP A 356 24.42 0.46 6.41
N GLY A 357 25.25 0.92 7.36
CA GLY A 357 25.77 2.28 7.47
C GLY A 357 24.91 3.18 8.36
N LEU A 358 25.54 3.81 9.34
CA LEU A 358 24.92 4.84 10.20
C LEU A 358 25.62 6.17 9.97
N THR A 359 24.89 7.19 9.54
CA THR A 359 25.42 8.56 9.52
C THR A 359 25.05 9.25 10.84
N LEU A 360 26.06 9.49 11.67
CA LEU A 360 25.94 10.24 12.92
C LEU A 360 26.24 11.72 12.64
N VAL A 361 25.41 12.61 13.17
CA VAL A 361 25.47 14.06 12.97
C VAL A 361 25.32 14.77 14.31
N ARG A 362 26.20 15.73 14.60
CA ARG A 362 26.10 16.66 15.73
C ARG A 362 26.26 18.09 15.26
N LEU A 363 25.64 19.04 15.93
CA LEU A 363 25.90 20.47 15.71
C LEU A 363 27.28 20.84 16.25
N LYS A 364 28.05 21.63 15.49
CA LYS A 364 29.29 22.20 16.02
C LYS A 364 28.99 23.29 17.05
N GLN A 365 29.88 23.45 18.03
CA GLN A 365 29.68 24.34 19.18
C GLN A 365 29.45 25.80 18.77
N GLU A 366 30.13 26.28 17.74
CA GLU A 366 29.97 27.64 17.20
C GLU A 366 28.58 27.92 16.60
N HIS A 367 27.76 26.88 16.41
CA HIS A 367 26.40 26.97 15.89
C HIS A 367 25.32 26.63 16.93
N TRP A 368 25.71 26.49 18.21
CA TRP A 368 24.76 26.38 19.31
C TRP A 368 24.10 27.77 19.48
N LYS A 369 22.80 27.85 19.20
CA LYS A 369 22.00 29.08 19.31
C LYS A 369 21.07 29.03 20.51
#